data_AF-A0A2S6H2B5-F1
#
_entry.id   AF-A0A2S6H2B5-F1
#
_cell.length_a   1.000
_cell.length_b   1.000
_cell.length_c   1.000
_cell.angle_alpha   90.00
_cell.angle_beta   90.00
_cell.angle_gamma   90.00
#
_symmetry.space_group_name_H-M   'P 1'
#
loop_
_entity.id
_entity.type
_entity.pdbx_description
1 polymer ?
#
loop_
_entity_poly.entity_id
_entity_poly.type
_entity_poly.pdbx_seq_one_letter_code
_entity_poly.pdbx_strand_id
1 'polypeptide(L)'
;MNSGAALVVGYPRTGFTLLISVIAEISNCANIVRPNRHALKVFCDTAGMQISEHIEQVFLRRGISNELLYNYNFRQMVGGPKWLKEGRSDTACFRKYIGVKGKGDFTLLTSHPRQVLDYYEITHSHVAPSRWAAHPGYAEHQRFASIRHPAGTLASACFSLNALASEYIQKFVPPEQDNDLLRQKFALYKLSDLNFFEALLSPFKAYLEEFSRCSDQYVTMRWEDLIQNPVDTVLKVADAMGVSIDRQQAVEIWHKLDHVNLTGAHKHNLRYGHGVVNGWKLWLTNTHLDMMRDYGLDVFSQEWGYGSIGTLDEAAYTPFQKQLASAISNHEIIREYDDEDLFGFAFNKSNLDLSRFAFKRYDWRTHTQIERSSCTEDDLVMEVWDAAESACDAINRSLGHWFDIAEATNIPDNPQRIEMMAIDLAPLFCDSSALSAWKNTMFQAISYDDMEQRDEGVSPAPDLLSHKAIEPVLLESIDAMNIINYSGKYYAVPQCLGPIDFHKQNVEAMSGVLVAKNMEDILFTLKKNSI
;
A
#
# COMPACT_ATOMS: atom_id res chain seq x y z
N MET A 1 27.98 2.03 -13.68
CA MET A 1 26.84 1.58 -14.50
C MET A 1 25.62 2.27 -13.91
N ASN A 2 24.78 2.92 -14.72
CA ASN A 2 23.51 3.45 -14.20
C ASN A 2 22.64 2.26 -13.79
N SER A 3 22.41 2.09 -12.49
CA SER A 3 21.40 1.15 -12.02
C SER A 3 20.04 1.68 -12.50
N GLY A 4 19.48 0.98 -13.48
CA GLY A 4 18.16 1.30 -13.99
C GLY A 4 17.15 1.28 -12.84
N ALA A 5 16.24 2.23 -12.89
CA ALA A 5 15.06 2.29 -12.07
C ALA A 5 14.40 0.90 -11.79
N ALA A 6 14.17 0.52 -10.53
CA ALA A 6 13.46 -0.72 -10.22
C ALA A 6 11.96 -0.66 -10.58
N LEU A 7 11.47 -1.74 -11.18
CA LEU A 7 10.06 -2.06 -11.41
C LEU A 7 9.74 -3.41 -10.80
N VAL A 8 8.72 -3.50 -9.94
CA VAL A 8 8.37 -4.74 -9.23
C VAL A 8 6.95 -5.21 -9.57
N VAL A 9 6.81 -6.48 -9.95
CA VAL A 9 5.51 -7.13 -10.09
C VAL A 9 5.34 -8.29 -9.10
N GLY A 10 4.11 -8.63 -8.77
CA GLY A 10 3.82 -9.80 -7.95
C GLY A 10 2.35 -9.90 -7.60
N TYR A 11 1.78 -11.09 -7.70
CA TYR A 11 0.41 -11.31 -7.24
C TYR A 11 0.29 -11.02 -5.74
N PRO A 12 -0.87 -10.58 -5.23
CA PRO A 12 -1.04 -10.41 -3.79
C PRO A 12 -0.63 -11.67 -3.00
N ARG A 13 0.07 -11.49 -1.88
CA ARG A 13 0.54 -12.55 -0.96
C ARG A 13 1.70 -13.42 -1.44
N THR A 14 2.40 -13.04 -2.52
CA THR A 14 3.62 -13.72 -2.98
C THR A 14 4.93 -13.20 -2.36
N GLY A 15 4.86 -12.33 -1.36
CA GLY A 15 6.05 -11.64 -0.83
C GLY A 15 6.36 -10.30 -1.51
N PHE A 16 5.45 -9.81 -2.35
CA PHE A 16 5.56 -8.54 -3.09
C PHE A 16 6.06 -7.34 -2.28
N THR A 17 5.39 -6.99 -1.18
CA THR A 17 5.82 -5.86 -0.34
C THR A 17 7.22 -6.08 0.24
N LEU A 18 7.55 -7.33 0.58
CA LEU A 18 8.85 -7.67 1.16
C LEU A 18 9.98 -7.50 0.12
N LEU A 19 9.75 -7.89 -1.14
CA LEU A 19 10.68 -7.63 -2.25
C LEU A 19 10.90 -6.12 -2.47
N ILE A 20 9.83 -5.32 -2.46
CA ILE A 20 9.95 -3.86 -2.57
C ILE A 20 10.81 -3.30 -1.44
N SER A 21 10.59 -3.75 -0.20
CA SER A 21 11.37 -3.29 0.95
C SER A 21 12.83 -3.73 0.89
N VAL A 22 13.13 -4.95 0.41
CA VAL A 22 14.51 -5.39 0.18
C VAL A 22 15.21 -4.50 -0.84
N ILE A 23 14.56 -4.22 -1.98
CA ILE A 23 15.12 -3.34 -3.02
C ILE A 23 15.33 -1.91 -2.49
N ALA A 24 14.40 -1.40 -1.68
CA ALA A 24 14.52 -0.07 -1.08
C ALA A 24 15.72 0.00 -0.11
N GLU A 25 15.90 -1.00 0.76
CA GLU A 25 17.03 -1.03 1.69
C GLU A 25 18.38 -1.19 0.95
N ILE A 26 18.43 -2.00 -0.12
CA ILE A 26 19.64 -2.09 -0.97
C ILE A 26 19.94 -0.73 -1.62
N SER A 27 18.91 -0.04 -2.13
CA SER A 27 19.04 1.29 -2.75
C SER A 27 19.57 2.31 -1.73
N ASN A 28 19.06 2.27 -0.50
CA ASN A 28 19.53 3.12 0.61
C ASN A 28 21.00 2.85 0.93
N CYS A 29 21.42 1.58 1.03
CA CYS A 29 22.83 1.23 1.25
C CYS A 29 23.76 1.74 0.15
N ALA A 30 23.26 1.84 -1.09
CA ALA A 30 24.01 2.33 -2.24
C ALA A 30 23.85 3.83 -2.51
N ASN A 31 23.08 4.56 -1.69
CA ASN A 31 22.70 5.95 -1.91
C ASN A 31 22.15 6.20 -3.34
N ILE A 32 21.36 5.26 -3.86
CA ILE A 32 20.73 5.41 -5.17
C ILE A 32 19.53 6.34 -5.00
N VAL A 33 19.69 7.60 -5.39
CA VAL A 33 18.61 8.59 -5.44
C VAL A 33 18.21 8.81 -6.90
N ARG A 34 16.91 8.88 -7.17
CA ARG A 34 16.40 9.25 -8.48
C ARG A 34 16.16 10.76 -8.53
N PRO A 35 16.85 11.51 -9.40
CA PRO A 35 16.67 12.94 -9.48
C PRO A 35 15.30 13.31 -10.06
N ASN A 36 14.90 14.58 -9.90
CA ASN A 36 13.75 15.19 -10.60
C ASN A 36 12.38 14.62 -10.24
N ARG A 37 12.19 14.30 -8.95
CA ARG A 37 10.93 13.73 -8.45
C ARG A 37 10.35 14.52 -7.30
N HIS A 38 11.10 15.48 -6.77
CA HIS A 38 10.70 16.16 -5.56
C HIS A 38 9.42 16.97 -5.80
N ALA A 39 9.35 17.72 -6.92
CA ALA A 39 8.17 18.48 -7.26
C ALA A 39 6.94 17.59 -7.53
N LEU A 40 7.10 16.46 -8.23
CA LEU A 40 6.00 15.52 -8.46
C LEU A 40 5.49 14.93 -7.14
N LYS A 41 6.41 14.58 -6.23
CA LYS A 41 6.07 14.08 -4.90
C LYS A 41 5.29 15.13 -4.11
N VAL A 42 5.78 16.37 -4.07
CA VAL A 42 5.09 17.49 -3.43
C VAL A 42 3.70 17.69 -4.02
N PHE A 43 3.55 17.67 -5.35
CA PHE A 43 2.23 17.79 -5.98
C PHE A 43 1.26 16.69 -5.51
N CYS A 44 1.69 15.43 -5.55
CA CYS A 44 0.87 14.30 -5.13
C CYS A 44 0.53 14.35 -3.62
N ASP A 45 1.47 14.78 -2.78
CA ASP A 45 1.32 14.90 -1.32
C ASP A 45 0.52 16.14 -0.89
N THR A 46 0.23 17.06 -1.81
CA THR A 46 -0.53 18.29 -1.54
C THR A 46 -1.80 18.36 -2.39
N ALA A 47 -1.73 18.87 -3.63
CA ALA A 47 -2.87 18.95 -4.54
C ALA A 47 -3.52 17.57 -4.79
N GLY A 48 -2.72 16.51 -4.88
CA GLY A 48 -3.24 15.14 -5.04
C GLY A 48 -4.11 14.67 -3.87
N MET A 49 -3.87 15.15 -2.65
CA MET A 49 -4.68 14.82 -1.47
C MET A 49 -6.09 15.42 -1.52
N GLN A 50 -6.30 16.45 -2.33
CA GLN A 50 -7.62 17.10 -2.49
C GLN A 50 -8.69 16.13 -3.01
N ILE A 51 -8.34 15.08 -3.76
CA ILE A 51 -9.31 14.03 -4.15
C ILE A 51 -9.95 13.42 -2.90
N SER A 52 -9.11 13.03 -1.93
CA SER A 52 -9.59 12.40 -0.71
C SER A 52 -10.32 13.38 0.21
N GLU A 53 -9.86 14.64 0.29
CA GLU A 53 -10.53 15.67 1.08
C GLU A 53 -11.95 15.93 0.56
N HIS A 54 -12.13 16.06 -0.76
CA HIS A 54 -13.45 16.27 -1.36
C HIS A 54 -14.38 15.06 -1.16
N ILE A 55 -13.84 13.84 -1.20
CA ILE A 55 -14.59 12.62 -0.83
C ILE A 55 -15.02 12.71 0.64
N GLU A 56 -14.11 13.01 1.56
CA GLU A 56 -14.41 13.11 3.01
C GLU A 56 -15.44 14.20 3.33
N GLN A 57 -15.45 15.30 2.58
CA GLN A 57 -16.47 16.35 2.71
C GLN A 57 -17.89 15.84 2.41
N VAL A 58 -18.06 14.85 1.54
CA VAL A 58 -19.39 14.21 1.31
C VAL A 58 -19.88 13.55 2.61
N PHE A 59 -19.02 12.79 3.28
CA PHE A 59 -19.35 12.14 4.55
C PHE A 59 -19.59 13.14 5.67
N LEU A 60 -18.80 14.23 5.71
CA LEU A 60 -18.99 15.31 6.68
C LEU A 60 -20.35 16.00 6.51
N ARG A 61 -20.71 16.39 5.29
CA ARG A 61 -22.02 17.02 5.01
C ARG A 61 -23.19 16.11 5.33
N ARG A 62 -23.03 14.80 5.15
CA ARG A 62 -24.04 13.79 5.50
C ARG A 62 -24.05 13.41 6.99
N GLY A 63 -23.13 13.95 7.79
CA GLY A 63 -23.05 13.69 9.23
C GLY A 63 -22.61 12.26 9.58
N ILE A 64 -21.91 11.58 8.66
CA ILE A 64 -21.51 10.16 8.79
C ILE A 64 -19.98 9.96 8.73
N SER A 65 -19.20 10.96 9.13
CA SER A 65 -17.74 10.88 9.14
C SER A 65 -17.20 9.83 10.11
N ASN A 66 -17.93 9.52 11.17
CA ASN A 66 -17.48 8.55 12.18
C ASN A 66 -17.61 7.11 11.69
N GLU A 67 -18.50 6.85 10.73
CA GLU A 67 -18.74 5.56 10.10
C GLU A 67 -17.80 5.29 8.92
N LEU A 68 -17.11 6.32 8.42
CA LEU A 68 -16.20 6.22 7.28
C LEU A 68 -14.96 5.38 7.62
N LEU A 69 -14.70 4.40 6.78
CA LEU A 69 -13.44 3.68 6.66
C LEU A 69 -12.77 4.12 5.36
N TYR A 70 -11.71 4.90 5.46
CA TYR A 70 -10.95 5.33 4.29
C TYR A 70 -9.48 5.39 4.68
N ASN A 71 -8.80 4.26 4.53
CA ASN A 71 -7.46 4.08 5.06
C ASN A 71 -6.50 5.08 4.40
N TYR A 72 -5.57 5.64 5.17
CA TYR A 72 -4.63 6.66 4.67
C TYR A 72 -3.86 6.21 3.42
N ASN A 73 -3.52 4.91 3.33
CA ASN A 73 -2.86 4.34 2.15
C ASN A 73 -3.68 4.45 0.86
N PHE A 74 -4.99 4.71 0.95
CA PHE A 74 -5.89 4.94 -0.18
C PHE A 74 -6.33 6.39 -0.32
N ARG A 75 -6.04 7.27 0.65
CA ARG A 75 -6.30 8.71 0.53
C ARG A 75 -5.34 9.38 -0.44
N GLN A 76 -4.08 8.94 -0.42
CA GLN A 76 -3.08 9.41 -1.37
C GLN A 76 -3.51 9.16 -2.81
N MET A 77 -3.32 10.16 -3.69
CA MET A 77 -3.65 10.07 -5.12
C MET A 77 -3.06 8.82 -5.78
N VAL A 78 -1.80 8.54 -5.48
CA VAL A 78 -1.04 7.39 -6.01
C VAL A 78 -1.07 6.15 -5.09
N GLY A 79 -1.84 6.24 -4.00
CA GLY A 79 -2.04 5.17 -3.03
C GLY A 79 -2.97 4.06 -3.52
N GLY A 80 -2.81 2.86 -2.95
CA GLY A 80 -3.56 1.66 -3.31
C GLY A 80 -2.97 0.87 -4.49
N PRO A 81 -3.61 -0.26 -4.87
CA PRO A 81 -3.21 -1.03 -6.04
C PRO A 81 -3.28 -0.19 -7.32
N LYS A 82 -2.25 -0.32 -8.17
CA LYS A 82 -2.07 0.52 -9.35
C LYS A 82 -1.66 -0.29 -10.59
N TRP A 83 -2.06 0.17 -11.76
CA TRP A 83 -1.77 -0.46 -13.05
C TRP A 83 -1.86 0.51 -14.22
N LEU A 84 -1.33 0.11 -15.38
CA LEU A 84 -1.50 0.84 -16.64
C LEU A 84 -2.86 0.49 -17.26
N LYS A 85 -3.65 1.50 -17.64
CA LYS A 85 -5.00 1.34 -18.20
C LYS A 85 -4.93 0.56 -19.52
N GLU A 86 -5.86 -0.36 -19.70
CA GLU A 86 -5.95 -1.13 -20.93
C GLU A 86 -6.32 -0.23 -22.12
N GLY A 87 -5.63 -0.42 -23.25
CA GLY A 87 -5.82 0.41 -24.45
C GLY A 87 -5.33 1.87 -24.33
N ARG A 88 -4.81 2.30 -23.18
CA ARG A 88 -4.29 3.66 -22.93
C ARG A 88 -3.01 3.59 -22.09
N SER A 89 -1.88 3.34 -22.75
CA SER A 89 -0.58 3.14 -22.10
C SER A 89 -0.05 4.38 -21.35
N ASP A 90 -0.52 5.57 -21.73
CA ASP A 90 -0.23 6.86 -21.10
C ASP A 90 -1.04 7.13 -19.83
N THR A 91 -1.91 6.21 -19.42
CA THR A 91 -2.83 6.40 -18.30
C THR A 91 -2.56 5.36 -17.20
N ALA A 92 -2.36 5.83 -15.98
CA ALA A 92 -2.30 5.00 -14.77
C ALA A 92 -3.67 4.96 -14.08
N CYS A 93 -4.01 3.81 -13.50
CA CYS A 93 -5.21 3.60 -12.69
C CYS A 93 -4.86 3.22 -11.25
N PHE A 94 -5.68 3.65 -10.30
CA PHE A 94 -5.51 3.41 -8.87
C PHE A 94 -6.82 2.97 -8.23
N ARG A 95 -6.77 1.94 -7.37
CA ARG A 95 -7.91 1.50 -6.56
C ARG A 95 -7.97 2.23 -5.22
N LYS A 96 -9.15 2.73 -4.88
CA LYS A 96 -9.51 3.36 -3.62
C LYS A 96 -10.60 2.52 -2.96
N TYR A 97 -10.33 2.01 -1.78
CA TYR A 97 -11.30 1.23 -1.02
C TYR A 97 -11.95 2.14 0.02
N ILE A 98 -13.27 2.24 -0.05
CA ILE A 98 -14.07 3.10 0.83
C ILE A 98 -15.15 2.22 1.46
N GLY A 99 -15.14 2.14 2.79
CA GLY A 99 -16.10 1.40 3.58
C GLY A 99 -16.92 2.33 4.45
N VAL A 100 -18.14 1.91 4.79
CA VAL A 100 -19.03 2.67 5.65
C VAL A 100 -19.70 1.69 6.61
N LYS A 101 -19.47 1.87 7.91
CA LYS A 101 -20.07 1.03 8.96
C LYS A 101 -21.59 1.01 8.82
N GLY A 102 -22.18 -0.18 8.88
CA GLY A 102 -23.61 -0.45 8.74
C GLY A 102 -24.16 -0.32 7.31
N LYS A 103 -23.32 0.05 6.32
CA LYS A 103 -23.77 0.29 4.94
C LYS A 103 -23.01 -0.49 3.90
N GLY A 104 -21.84 -1.08 4.19
CA GLY A 104 -21.03 -1.86 3.25
C GLY A 104 -19.86 -1.08 2.64
N ASP A 105 -19.29 -1.55 1.52
CA ASP A 105 -18.16 -0.90 0.83
C ASP A 105 -18.39 -0.68 -0.65
N PHE A 106 -17.52 0.15 -1.23
CA PHE A 106 -17.34 0.26 -2.67
C PHE A 106 -15.87 0.50 -3.02
N THR A 107 -15.50 0.10 -4.23
CA THR A 107 -14.16 0.29 -4.80
C THR A 107 -14.24 1.32 -5.91
N LEU A 108 -13.65 2.49 -5.64
CA LEU A 108 -13.52 3.58 -6.60
C LEU A 108 -12.19 3.45 -7.33
N LEU A 109 -12.21 3.51 -8.65
CA LEU A 109 -11.03 3.64 -9.50
C LEU A 109 -10.84 5.10 -9.86
N THR A 110 -9.60 5.59 -9.80
CA THR A 110 -9.21 6.87 -10.37
C THR A 110 -8.17 6.64 -11.46
N SER A 111 -8.13 7.51 -12.46
CA SER A 111 -7.10 7.49 -13.52
C SER A 111 -6.42 8.84 -13.69
N HIS A 112 -5.10 8.79 -13.92
CA HIS A 112 -4.22 9.94 -14.03
C HIS A 112 -3.16 9.70 -15.11
N PRO A 113 -2.44 10.73 -15.60
CA PRO A 113 -1.29 10.54 -16.47
C PRO A 113 -0.27 9.55 -15.89
N ARG A 114 0.28 8.65 -16.71
CA ARG A 114 1.20 7.59 -16.30
C ARG A 114 2.37 8.09 -15.45
N GLN A 115 2.88 9.28 -15.76
CA GLN A 115 4.02 9.93 -15.11
C GLN A 115 3.86 10.02 -13.59
N VAL A 116 2.63 10.06 -13.06
CA VAL A 116 2.41 10.09 -11.60
C VAL A 116 2.89 8.80 -10.91
N LEU A 117 3.10 7.71 -11.65
CA LEU A 117 3.71 6.48 -11.12
C LEU A 117 5.18 6.67 -10.71
N ASP A 118 5.85 7.72 -11.20
CA ASP A 118 7.21 8.08 -10.79
C ASP A 118 7.29 8.71 -9.39
N TYR A 119 6.14 8.92 -8.74
CA TYR A 119 6.07 9.29 -7.32
C TYR A 119 6.86 8.33 -6.43
N TYR A 120 6.81 7.02 -6.72
CA TYR A 120 7.56 6.02 -5.96
C TYR A 120 8.94 5.81 -6.57
N GLU A 121 9.96 5.68 -5.72
CA GLU A 121 11.30 5.24 -6.12
C GLU A 121 11.29 3.85 -6.77
N ILE A 122 10.31 3.02 -6.42
CA ILE A 122 10.12 1.69 -6.99
C ILE A 122 8.72 1.67 -7.62
N THR A 123 8.67 1.65 -8.94
CA THR A 123 7.40 1.44 -9.66
C THR A 123 6.93 0.02 -9.40
N HIS A 124 5.66 -0.19 -9.10
CA HIS A 124 5.21 -1.52 -8.72
C HIS A 124 3.73 -1.78 -9.03
N SER A 125 3.38 -3.05 -9.28
CA SER A 125 2.01 -3.47 -9.57
C SER A 125 1.72 -4.92 -9.22
N HIS A 126 0.45 -5.20 -8.96
CA HIS A 126 -0.05 -6.55 -8.71
C HIS A 126 -0.62 -7.25 -9.95
N VAL A 127 -0.69 -6.58 -11.09
CA VAL A 127 -1.43 -7.06 -12.27
C VAL A 127 -0.67 -6.74 -13.56
N ALA A 128 -1.05 -7.46 -14.62
CA ALA A 128 -0.61 -7.24 -16.00
C ALA A 128 0.92 -7.20 -16.19
N PRO A 129 1.70 -8.20 -15.69
CA PRO A 129 3.15 -8.22 -15.83
C PRO A 129 3.61 -8.02 -17.28
N SER A 130 2.94 -8.63 -18.26
CA SER A 130 3.34 -8.49 -19.67
C SER A 130 3.24 -7.05 -20.17
N ARG A 131 2.24 -6.30 -19.69
CA ARG A 131 2.04 -4.89 -20.06
C ARG A 131 3.15 -4.01 -19.52
N TRP A 132 3.61 -4.25 -18.29
CA TRP A 132 4.72 -3.51 -17.71
C TRP A 132 6.04 -3.79 -18.43
N ALA A 133 6.28 -5.06 -18.76
CA ALA A 133 7.49 -5.47 -19.47
C ALA A 133 7.57 -4.87 -20.89
N ALA A 134 6.44 -4.81 -21.60
CA ALA A 134 6.38 -4.30 -22.96
C ALA A 134 6.28 -2.76 -23.07
N HIS A 135 6.08 -2.05 -21.95
CA HIS A 135 5.79 -0.62 -22.00
C HIS A 135 7.07 0.22 -22.23
N PRO A 136 7.14 1.09 -23.27
CA PRO A 136 8.36 1.83 -23.63
C PRO A 136 8.91 2.72 -22.51
N GLY A 137 8.04 3.37 -21.74
CA GLY A 137 8.44 4.20 -20.60
C GLY A 137 9.11 3.44 -19.45
N TYR A 138 9.10 2.09 -19.47
CA TYR A 138 9.76 1.22 -18.50
C TYR A 138 10.78 0.28 -19.16
N ALA A 139 11.25 0.61 -20.37
CA ALA A 139 12.22 -0.20 -21.11
C ALA A 139 13.56 -0.35 -20.35
N GLU A 140 14.04 0.76 -19.77
CA GLU A 140 15.31 0.83 -19.03
C GLU A 140 15.20 0.45 -17.55
N HIS A 141 14.01 0.02 -17.10
CA HIS A 141 13.83 -0.38 -15.70
C HIS A 141 14.40 -1.77 -15.46
N GLN A 142 15.08 -1.96 -14.32
CA GLN A 142 15.38 -3.29 -13.81
C GLN A 142 14.09 -3.90 -13.28
N ARG A 143 13.71 -5.06 -13.83
CA ARG A 143 12.42 -5.68 -13.56
C ARG A 143 12.58 -6.82 -12.56
N PHE A 144 11.82 -6.78 -11.49
CA PHE A 144 11.80 -7.79 -10.45
C PHE A 144 10.40 -8.36 -10.26
N ALA A 145 10.34 -9.63 -9.89
CA ALA A 145 9.08 -10.30 -9.60
C ALA A 145 9.17 -11.10 -8.30
N SER A 146 8.07 -11.11 -7.55
CA SER A 146 7.94 -11.98 -6.37
C SER A 146 7.00 -13.14 -6.67
N ILE A 147 7.46 -14.35 -6.40
CA ILE A 147 6.66 -15.57 -6.50
C ILE A 147 6.67 -16.35 -5.18
N ARG A 148 5.66 -17.19 -5.01
CA ARG A 148 5.48 -18.03 -3.82
C ARG A 148 4.74 -19.30 -4.22
N HIS A 149 4.96 -20.38 -3.48
CA HIS A 149 4.24 -21.63 -3.66
C HIS A 149 2.71 -21.38 -3.78
N PRO A 150 2.02 -21.86 -4.84
CA PRO A 150 0.60 -21.55 -5.09
C PRO A 150 -0.33 -21.80 -3.89
N ALA A 151 -0.20 -22.96 -3.23
CA ALA A 151 -0.94 -23.27 -2.01
C ALA A 151 -0.67 -22.30 -0.85
N GLY A 152 0.58 -21.85 -0.69
CA GLY A 152 0.97 -20.83 0.28
C GLY A 152 0.31 -19.47 0.02
N THR A 153 0.26 -19.07 -1.25
CA THR A 153 -0.39 -17.82 -1.69
C THR A 153 -1.89 -17.83 -1.40
N LEU A 154 -2.59 -18.91 -1.77
CA LEU A 154 -4.04 -19.05 -1.58
C LEU A 154 -4.43 -19.20 -0.11
N ALA A 155 -3.70 -20.01 0.66
CA ALA A 155 -3.89 -20.08 2.11
C ALA A 155 -3.70 -18.69 2.73
N SER A 156 -2.59 -18.02 2.42
CA SER A 156 -2.33 -16.67 2.92
C SER A 156 -3.41 -15.66 2.52
N ALA A 157 -3.99 -15.80 1.33
CA ALA A 157 -5.12 -14.98 0.91
C ALA A 157 -6.34 -15.24 1.80
N CYS A 158 -6.70 -16.48 2.09
CA CYS A 158 -7.86 -16.79 2.94
C CYS A 158 -7.75 -16.17 4.34
N PHE A 159 -6.57 -16.24 4.96
CA PHE A 159 -6.31 -15.62 6.28
C PHE A 159 -6.10 -14.11 6.26
N SER A 160 -6.05 -13.49 5.08
CA SER A 160 -5.73 -12.07 5.00
C SER A 160 -6.92 -11.18 5.39
N LEU A 161 -6.64 -10.18 6.20
CA LEU A 161 -7.46 -8.99 6.38
C LEU A 161 -6.97 -7.91 5.41
N ASN A 162 -7.90 -7.23 4.74
CA ASN A 162 -7.57 -6.08 3.90
C ASN A 162 -7.52 -4.81 4.77
N ALA A 163 -7.10 -3.70 4.18
CA ALA A 163 -6.94 -2.46 4.92
C ALA A 163 -8.26 -1.84 5.42
N LEU A 164 -9.41 -2.12 4.77
CA LEU A 164 -10.72 -1.71 5.30
C LEU A 164 -11.08 -2.48 6.57
N ALA A 165 -10.99 -3.82 6.53
CA ALA A 165 -11.18 -4.66 7.71
C ALA A 165 -10.19 -4.28 8.83
N SER A 166 -8.94 -3.98 8.47
CA SER A 166 -7.94 -3.51 9.43
C SER A 166 -8.31 -2.18 10.09
N GLU A 167 -8.81 -1.22 9.33
CA GLU A 167 -9.26 0.07 9.89
C GLU A 167 -10.51 -0.10 10.74
N TYR A 168 -11.44 -0.96 10.32
CA TYR A 168 -12.62 -1.29 11.10
C TYR A 168 -12.25 -1.88 12.46
N ILE A 169 -11.34 -2.87 12.49
CA ILE A 169 -10.88 -3.48 13.75
C ILE A 169 -10.27 -2.41 14.65
N GLN A 170 -9.40 -1.56 14.11
CA GLN A 170 -8.77 -0.47 14.87
C GLN A 170 -9.76 0.53 15.46
N LYS A 171 -10.92 0.75 14.82
CA LYS A 171 -11.91 1.73 15.26
C LYS A 171 -13.01 1.15 16.16
N PHE A 172 -13.43 -0.08 15.90
CA PHE A 172 -14.70 -0.60 16.41
C PHE A 172 -14.62 -1.93 17.13
N VAL A 173 -13.51 -2.65 17.01
CA VAL A 173 -13.33 -3.94 17.66
C VAL A 173 -12.52 -3.75 18.94
N PRO A 174 -12.97 -4.28 20.09
CA PRO A 174 -12.20 -4.21 21.33
C PRO A 174 -10.81 -4.86 21.19
N PRO A 175 -9.74 -4.28 21.78
CA PRO A 175 -8.37 -4.80 21.62
C PRO A 175 -8.19 -6.27 21.98
N GLU A 176 -8.95 -6.79 22.95
CA GLU A 176 -8.92 -8.20 23.35
C GLU A 176 -9.45 -9.16 22.27
N GLN A 177 -10.23 -8.65 21.32
CA GLN A 177 -10.77 -9.40 20.18
C GLN A 177 -9.92 -9.27 18.91
N ASP A 178 -8.98 -8.32 18.85
CA ASP A 178 -7.98 -8.20 17.78
C ASP A 178 -6.86 -9.24 17.99
N ASN A 179 -7.14 -10.47 17.58
CA ASN A 179 -6.22 -11.60 17.75
C ASN A 179 -6.29 -12.59 16.58
N ASP A 180 -5.44 -13.62 16.59
CA ASP A 180 -5.39 -14.59 15.49
C ASP A 180 -6.67 -15.40 15.34
N LEU A 181 -7.44 -15.61 16.42
CA LEU A 181 -8.70 -16.35 16.38
C LEU A 181 -9.72 -15.66 15.46
N LEU A 182 -9.79 -14.33 15.51
CA LEU A 182 -10.63 -13.55 14.59
C LEU A 182 -10.30 -13.85 13.11
N ARG A 183 -9.01 -13.94 12.77
CA ARG A 183 -8.57 -14.31 11.41
C ARG A 183 -8.91 -15.74 11.06
N GLN A 184 -8.74 -16.66 12.00
CA GLN A 184 -9.07 -18.08 11.81
C GLN A 184 -10.57 -18.25 11.53
N LYS A 185 -11.45 -17.56 12.26
CA LYS A 185 -12.90 -17.55 12.03
C LYS A 185 -13.26 -17.12 10.61
N PHE A 186 -12.67 -16.03 10.11
CA PHE A 186 -12.88 -15.61 8.73
C PHE A 186 -12.27 -16.55 7.70
N ALA A 187 -11.14 -17.19 8.02
CA ALA A 187 -10.53 -18.18 7.14
C ALA A 187 -11.38 -19.45 7.05
N LEU A 188 -12.00 -19.90 8.15
CA LEU A 188 -12.94 -21.03 8.15
C LEU A 188 -14.10 -20.79 7.20
N TYR A 189 -14.71 -19.61 7.21
CA TYR A 189 -15.72 -19.25 6.22
C TYR A 189 -15.17 -19.37 4.79
N LYS A 190 -14.06 -18.69 4.51
CA LYS A 190 -13.48 -18.60 3.16
C LYS A 190 -13.01 -19.94 2.59
N LEU A 191 -12.66 -20.88 3.46
CA LEU A 191 -12.22 -22.23 3.09
C LEU A 191 -13.39 -23.22 3.04
N SER A 192 -14.40 -23.08 3.89
CA SER A 192 -15.58 -23.97 3.85
C SER A 192 -16.53 -23.61 2.70
N ASP A 193 -16.60 -22.33 2.30
CA ASP A 193 -17.28 -21.91 1.08
C ASP A 193 -16.40 -22.17 -0.15
N LEU A 194 -16.55 -23.36 -0.76
CA LEU A 194 -15.78 -23.74 -1.95
C LEU A 194 -16.04 -22.82 -3.15
N ASN A 195 -17.20 -22.14 -3.23
CA ASN A 195 -17.44 -21.14 -4.28
C ASN A 195 -16.53 -19.92 -4.07
N PHE A 196 -16.35 -19.48 -2.82
CA PHE A 196 -15.39 -18.43 -2.50
C PHE A 196 -13.96 -18.85 -2.84
N PHE A 197 -13.56 -20.06 -2.44
CA PHE A 197 -12.21 -20.55 -2.67
C PHE A 197 -11.89 -20.64 -4.16
N GLU A 198 -12.81 -21.19 -4.95
CA GLU A 198 -12.66 -21.26 -6.40
C GLU A 198 -12.64 -19.87 -7.06
N ALA A 199 -13.38 -18.90 -6.53
CA ALA A 199 -13.33 -17.52 -7.02
C ALA A 199 -11.94 -16.85 -6.86
N LEU A 200 -11.05 -17.41 -6.02
CA LEU A 200 -9.64 -17.00 -5.93
C LEU A 200 -8.74 -17.69 -6.96
N LEU A 201 -9.11 -18.88 -7.44
CA LEU A 201 -8.28 -19.70 -8.33
C LEU A 201 -8.16 -19.08 -9.71
N SER A 202 -9.27 -18.66 -10.31
CA SER A 202 -9.30 -18.16 -11.69
C SER A 202 -8.43 -16.90 -11.90
N PRO A 203 -8.58 -15.80 -11.13
CA PRO A 203 -7.72 -14.63 -11.27
C PRO A 203 -6.26 -14.92 -10.97
N PHE A 204 -5.99 -15.84 -10.01
CA PHE A 204 -4.63 -16.23 -9.69
C PHE A 204 -3.98 -16.98 -10.85
N LYS A 205 -4.66 -18.01 -11.40
CA LYS A 205 -4.20 -18.76 -12.56
C LYS A 205 -3.94 -17.83 -13.75
N ALA A 206 -4.86 -16.91 -14.04
CA ALA A 206 -4.72 -15.96 -15.14
C ALA A 206 -3.45 -15.10 -14.97
N TYR A 207 -3.15 -14.64 -13.75
CA TYR A 207 -1.90 -13.95 -13.45
C TYR A 207 -0.68 -14.85 -13.68
N LEU A 208 -0.69 -16.10 -13.20
CA LEU A 208 0.46 -17.01 -13.38
C LEU A 208 0.70 -17.34 -14.85
N GLU A 209 -0.35 -17.59 -15.62
CA GLU A 209 -0.27 -17.80 -17.06
C GLU A 209 0.33 -16.59 -17.79
N GLU A 210 -0.10 -15.38 -17.43
CA GLU A 210 0.47 -14.17 -18.02
C GLU A 210 1.93 -13.98 -17.61
N PHE A 211 2.25 -14.16 -16.32
CA PHE A 211 3.59 -14.00 -15.79
C PHE A 211 4.56 -15.02 -16.41
N SER A 212 4.22 -16.30 -16.49
CA SER A 212 5.06 -17.34 -17.10
C SER A 212 5.43 -17.04 -18.56
N ARG A 213 4.58 -16.32 -19.32
CA ARG A 213 4.90 -15.91 -20.71
C ARG A 213 5.97 -14.84 -20.80
N CYS A 214 6.27 -14.14 -19.71
CA CYS A 214 7.21 -13.01 -19.68
C CYS A 214 8.19 -13.08 -18.51
N SER A 215 8.26 -14.20 -17.79
CA SER A 215 9.05 -14.33 -16.56
C SER A 215 10.55 -14.22 -16.82
N ASP A 216 11.01 -14.54 -18.03
CA ASP A 216 12.38 -14.36 -18.49
C ASP A 216 12.83 -12.89 -18.54
N GLN A 217 11.88 -11.97 -18.56
CA GLN A 217 12.14 -10.52 -18.50
C GLN A 217 12.25 -9.98 -17.07
N TYR A 218 12.12 -10.83 -16.05
CA TYR A 218 12.12 -10.46 -14.63
C TYR A 218 13.15 -11.24 -13.83
N VAL A 219 13.85 -10.53 -12.95
CA VAL A 219 14.62 -11.15 -11.86
C VAL A 219 13.63 -11.61 -10.80
N THR A 220 13.54 -12.93 -10.62
CA THR A 220 12.51 -13.52 -9.77
C THR A 220 13.07 -13.84 -8.37
N MET A 221 12.36 -13.38 -7.34
CA MET A 221 12.58 -13.74 -5.94
C MET A 221 11.48 -14.69 -5.46
N ARG A 222 11.86 -15.90 -5.05
CA ARG A 222 10.97 -16.80 -4.34
C ARG A 222 10.86 -16.36 -2.88
N TRP A 223 9.65 -16.20 -2.39
CA TRP A 223 9.40 -15.86 -0.99
C TRP A 223 10.04 -16.89 -0.04
N GLU A 224 9.96 -18.19 -0.38
CA GLU A 224 10.54 -19.26 0.43
C GLU A 224 12.07 -19.14 0.57
N ASP A 225 12.78 -18.75 -0.49
CA ASP A 225 14.22 -18.54 -0.45
C ASP A 225 14.59 -17.39 0.47
N LEU A 226 13.83 -16.29 0.43
CA LEU A 226 14.05 -15.16 1.31
C LEU A 226 13.82 -15.53 2.77
N ILE A 227 12.80 -16.34 3.09
CA ILE A 227 12.55 -16.76 4.47
C ILE A 227 13.61 -17.76 4.97
N GLN A 228 14.03 -18.71 4.13
CA GLN A 228 14.93 -19.79 4.56
C GLN A 228 16.42 -19.41 4.48
N ASN A 229 16.78 -18.60 3.49
CA ASN A 229 18.15 -18.18 3.21
C ASN A 229 18.17 -16.66 2.92
N PRO A 230 17.79 -15.82 3.90
CA PRO A 230 17.56 -14.40 3.68
C PRO A 230 18.79 -13.66 3.15
N VAL A 231 19.95 -13.90 3.78
CA VAL A 231 21.20 -13.21 3.44
C VAL A 231 21.60 -13.48 1.99
N ASP A 232 21.62 -14.75 1.58
CA ASP A 232 22.00 -15.13 0.21
C ASP A 232 20.97 -14.63 -0.82
N THR A 233 19.70 -14.55 -0.44
CA THR A 233 18.65 -14.01 -1.31
C THR A 233 18.78 -12.49 -1.47
N VAL A 234 19.04 -11.75 -0.39
CA VAL A 234 19.30 -10.29 -0.43
C VAL A 234 20.53 -9.99 -1.28
N LEU A 235 21.61 -10.76 -1.14
CA LEU A 235 22.82 -10.62 -1.97
C LEU A 235 22.52 -10.84 -3.46
N LYS A 236 21.71 -11.83 -3.82
CA LYS A 236 21.29 -12.07 -5.22
C LYS A 236 20.44 -10.92 -5.78
N VAL A 237 19.54 -10.35 -4.99
CA VAL A 237 18.76 -9.18 -5.41
C VAL A 237 19.67 -7.98 -5.63
N ALA A 238 20.65 -7.76 -4.74
CA ALA A 238 21.60 -6.66 -4.89
C ALA A 238 22.50 -6.81 -6.13
N ASP A 239 23.01 -8.02 -6.39
CA ASP A 239 23.79 -8.32 -7.59
C ASP A 239 22.98 -8.06 -8.87
N ALA A 240 21.71 -8.48 -8.89
CA ALA A 240 20.79 -8.20 -9.99
C ALA A 240 20.49 -6.70 -10.15
N MET A 241 20.56 -5.92 -9.07
CA MET A 241 20.49 -4.46 -9.11
C MET A 241 21.79 -3.80 -9.61
N GLY A 242 22.89 -4.56 -9.72
CA GLY A 242 24.23 -4.04 -9.98
C GLY A 242 24.84 -3.33 -8.77
N VAL A 243 24.39 -3.67 -7.57
CA VAL A 243 24.82 -3.07 -6.31
C VAL A 243 25.67 -4.06 -5.52
N SER A 244 26.89 -3.65 -5.18
CA SER A 244 27.77 -4.43 -4.32
C SER A 244 27.47 -4.14 -2.85
N ILE A 245 26.90 -5.11 -2.15
CA ILE A 245 26.82 -5.14 -0.69
C ILE A 245 27.53 -6.38 -0.16
N ASP A 246 28.07 -6.30 1.06
CA ASP A 246 28.65 -7.44 1.74
C ASP A 246 27.61 -8.25 2.53
N ARG A 247 28.04 -9.39 3.07
CA ARG A 247 27.19 -10.29 3.84
C ARG A 247 26.65 -9.64 5.12
N GLN A 248 27.43 -8.76 5.75
CA GLN A 248 27.03 -8.08 6.98
C GLN A 248 25.93 -7.06 6.70
N GLN A 249 26.06 -6.28 5.63
CA GLN A 249 25.01 -5.38 5.16
C GLN A 249 23.72 -6.15 4.82
N ALA A 250 23.83 -7.30 4.13
CA ALA A 250 22.66 -8.14 3.85
C ALA A 250 21.97 -8.67 5.13
N VAL A 251 22.73 -9.01 6.17
CA VAL A 251 22.17 -9.38 7.49
C VAL A 251 21.42 -8.20 8.12
N GLU A 252 21.99 -7.01 8.09
CA GLU A 252 21.37 -5.80 8.65
C GLU A 252 20.09 -5.41 7.91
N ILE A 253 20.08 -5.52 6.59
CA ILE A 253 18.88 -5.32 5.77
C ILE A 253 17.80 -6.31 6.20
N TRP A 254 18.13 -7.60 6.29
CA TRP A 254 17.13 -8.61 6.68
C TRP A 254 16.59 -8.38 8.09
N HIS A 255 17.45 -8.06 9.06
CA HIS A 255 17.05 -7.82 10.44
C HIS A 255 15.99 -6.71 10.58
N LYS A 256 16.03 -5.69 9.72
CA LYS A 256 15.01 -4.61 9.70
C LYS A 256 13.65 -5.07 9.17
N LEU A 257 13.64 -6.10 8.32
CA LEU A 257 12.47 -6.52 7.55
C LEU A 257 11.81 -7.80 8.09
N ASP A 258 12.55 -8.60 8.84
CA ASP A 258 12.14 -9.91 9.31
C ASP A 258 10.91 -9.86 10.23
N HIS A 259 9.79 -10.39 9.74
CA HIS A 259 8.50 -10.43 10.45
C HIS A 259 8.04 -9.07 11.02
N VAL A 260 8.33 -7.97 10.31
CA VAL A 260 7.84 -6.62 10.64
C VAL A 260 6.62 -6.27 9.78
N ASN A 261 5.71 -5.43 10.30
CA ASN A 261 4.63 -4.90 9.49
C ASN A 261 5.13 -3.77 8.58
N LEU A 262 5.22 -4.06 7.27
CA LEU A 262 5.74 -3.14 6.26
C LEU A 262 4.68 -2.23 5.61
N THR A 263 3.43 -2.19 6.14
CA THR A 263 2.29 -1.55 5.44
C THR A 263 1.67 -0.33 6.14
N GLY A 264 2.43 0.31 7.05
CA GLY A 264 2.05 1.57 7.67
C GLY A 264 0.69 1.51 8.36
N ALA A 265 -0.27 2.31 7.87
CA ALA A 265 -1.63 2.40 8.43
C ALA A 265 -2.43 1.08 8.39
N HIS A 266 -2.01 0.10 7.60
CA HIS A 266 -2.61 -1.24 7.58
C HIS A 266 -1.97 -2.11 8.68
N LYS A 267 -2.44 -1.99 9.93
CA LYS A 267 -1.86 -2.70 11.08
C LYS A 267 -1.98 -4.23 11.01
N HIS A 268 -2.94 -4.74 10.24
CA HIS A 268 -3.29 -6.17 10.19
C HIS A 268 -2.74 -6.91 8.96
N ASN A 269 -1.75 -6.34 8.26
CA ASN A 269 -1.15 -7.05 7.13
C ASN A 269 -0.22 -8.19 7.59
N LEU A 270 0.53 -7.97 8.67
CA LEU A 270 1.35 -9.00 9.32
C LEU A 270 0.46 -9.90 10.17
N ARG A 271 0.74 -11.21 10.13
CA ARG A 271 0.09 -12.22 10.98
C ARG A 271 1.16 -12.78 11.92
N TYR A 272 1.16 -12.32 13.17
CA TYR A 272 2.17 -12.68 14.16
C TYR A 272 2.24 -14.19 14.40
N GLY A 273 3.44 -14.76 14.41
CA GLY A 273 3.66 -16.21 14.52
C GLY A 273 3.41 -16.99 13.23
N HIS A 274 3.18 -16.29 12.11
CA HIS A 274 3.06 -16.88 10.77
C HIS A 274 4.10 -16.26 9.83
N GLY A 275 4.13 -16.67 8.56
CA GLY A 275 5.25 -16.38 7.66
C GLY A 275 6.20 -17.58 7.51
N VAL A 276 5.74 -18.78 7.85
CA VAL A 276 6.54 -20.00 7.83
C VAL A 276 6.41 -20.71 6.48
N VAL A 277 7.54 -21.14 5.91
CA VAL A 277 7.55 -22.00 4.71
C VAL A 277 6.80 -23.30 4.99
N ASN A 278 5.97 -23.74 4.04
CA ASN A 278 5.05 -24.87 4.19
C ASN A 278 3.95 -24.73 5.25
N GLY A 279 3.77 -23.55 5.87
CA GLY A 279 2.72 -23.35 6.87
C GLY A 279 1.30 -23.60 6.35
N TRP A 280 1.07 -23.51 5.03
CA TRP A 280 -0.21 -23.83 4.39
C TRP A 280 -0.67 -25.28 4.63
N LYS A 281 0.25 -26.21 4.87
CA LYS A 281 -0.04 -27.63 5.16
C LYS A 281 -0.83 -27.83 6.46
N LEU A 282 -0.87 -26.83 7.33
CA LEU A 282 -1.61 -26.85 8.59
C LEU A 282 -3.04 -26.31 8.47
N TRP A 283 -3.40 -25.72 7.32
CA TRP A 283 -4.65 -24.96 7.14
C TRP A 283 -5.52 -25.47 6.00
N LEU A 284 -4.92 -25.97 4.90
CA LEU A 284 -5.66 -26.47 3.75
C LEU A 284 -5.98 -27.96 3.88
N THR A 285 -7.10 -28.41 3.36
CA THR A 285 -7.45 -29.84 3.25
C THR A 285 -7.15 -30.38 1.85
N ASN A 286 -7.21 -31.71 1.67
CA ASN A 286 -7.00 -32.36 0.37
C ASN A 286 -7.97 -31.85 -0.69
N THR A 287 -9.24 -31.58 -0.35
CA THR A 287 -10.22 -30.98 -1.26
C THR A 287 -9.72 -29.69 -1.90
N HIS A 288 -9.10 -28.81 -1.12
CA HIS A 288 -8.55 -27.55 -1.65
C HIS A 288 -7.37 -27.80 -2.59
N LEU A 289 -6.51 -28.77 -2.25
CA LEU A 289 -5.34 -29.12 -3.05
C LEU A 289 -5.77 -29.80 -4.36
N ASP A 290 -6.81 -30.62 -4.33
CA ASP A 290 -7.46 -31.20 -5.52
C ASP A 290 -7.98 -30.09 -6.42
N MET A 291 -8.75 -29.13 -5.88
CA MET A 291 -9.24 -27.99 -6.66
C MET A 291 -8.11 -27.19 -7.31
N MET A 292 -6.99 -26.97 -6.63
CA MET A 292 -5.82 -26.30 -7.21
C MET A 292 -5.21 -27.10 -8.37
N ARG A 293 -5.09 -28.43 -8.21
CA ARG A 293 -4.59 -29.33 -9.26
C ARG A 293 -5.52 -29.35 -10.47
N ASP A 294 -6.83 -29.45 -10.23
CA ASP A 294 -7.86 -29.45 -11.27
C ASP A 294 -7.91 -28.13 -12.04
N TYR A 295 -7.66 -27.00 -11.35
CA TYR A 295 -7.46 -25.70 -11.99
C TYR A 295 -6.13 -25.57 -12.75
N GLY A 296 -5.23 -26.56 -12.66
CA GLY A 296 -3.94 -26.55 -13.35
C GLY A 296 -2.84 -25.73 -12.66
N LEU A 297 -2.99 -25.40 -11.37
CA LEU A 297 -1.95 -24.65 -10.63
C LEU A 297 -0.69 -25.48 -10.37
N ASP A 298 -0.78 -26.81 -10.46
CA ASP A 298 0.33 -27.73 -10.25
C ASP A 298 1.48 -27.52 -11.24
N VAL A 299 1.15 -27.15 -12.49
CA VAL A 299 2.13 -26.88 -13.55
C VAL A 299 3.07 -25.75 -13.14
N PHE A 300 2.54 -24.64 -12.61
CA PHE A 300 3.35 -23.51 -12.14
C PHE A 300 4.16 -23.85 -10.88
N SER A 301 3.61 -24.69 -10.00
CA SER A 301 4.34 -25.19 -8.82
C SER A 301 5.60 -25.95 -9.24
N GLN A 302 5.47 -26.83 -10.24
CA GLN A 302 6.60 -27.57 -10.79
C GLN A 302 7.57 -26.66 -11.56
N GLU A 303 7.05 -25.79 -12.44
CA GLU A 303 7.83 -24.83 -13.24
C GLU A 303 8.76 -23.99 -12.38
N TRP A 304 8.29 -23.52 -11.22
CA TRP A 304 9.09 -22.66 -10.33
C TRP A 304 9.88 -23.42 -9.25
N GLY A 305 9.98 -24.74 -9.40
CA GLY A 305 10.85 -25.57 -8.58
C GLY A 305 10.31 -25.84 -7.17
N TYR A 306 9.00 -25.74 -6.95
CA TYR A 306 8.35 -26.15 -5.71
C TYR A 306 7.98 -27.64 -5.69
N GLY A 307 8.01 -28.29 -6.85
CA GLY A 307 7.52 -29.65 -7.05
C GLY A 307 5.99 -29.69 -7.18
N SER A 308 5.45 -30.90 -7.27
CA SER A 308 4.00 -31.11 -7.35
C SER A 308 3.30 -30.79 -6.03
N ILE A 309 2.11 -30.20 -6.11
CA ILE A 309 1.16 -30.03 -5.02
C ILE A 309 0.71 -31.43 -4.60
N GLY A 310 1.32 -31.97 -3.54
CA GLY A 310 1.04 -33.30 -3.01
C GLY A 310 -0.26 -33.38 -2.19
N THR A 311 -0.63 -34.60 -1.84
CA THR A 311 -1.71 -34.91 -0.89
C THR A 311 -1.18 -34.85 0.54
N LEU A 312 -2.00 -34.38 1.48
CA LEU A 312 -1.71 -34.38 2.91
C LEU A 312 -2.24 -35.66 3.57
N ASP A 313 -1.53 -36.13 4.59
CA ASP A 313 -2.00 -37.23 5.44
C ASP A 313 -3.18 -36.76 6.32
N GLU A 314 -4.37 -37.29 6.07
CA GLU A 314 -5.60 -36.92 6.79
C GLU A 314 -5.56 -37.32 8.26
N ALA A 315 -4.82 -38.38 8.61
CA ALA A 315 -4.63 -38.77 10.00
C ALA A 315 -3.86 -37.68 10.79
N ALA A 316 -3.02 -36.91 10.10
CA ALA A 316 -2.22 -35.83 10.65
C ALA A 316 -2.91 -34.46 10.60
N TYR A 317 -4.18 -34.37 10.19
CA TYR A 317 -4.91 -33.09 10.14
C TYR A 317 -4.98 -32.42 11.52
N THR A 318 -4.73 -31.12 11.52
CA THR A 318 -4.91 -30.25 12.69
C THR A 318 -6.40 -30.18 13.09
N PRO A 319 -6.73 -29.72 14.31
CA PRO A 319 -8.12 -29.49 14.70
C PRO A 319 -8.88 -28.57 13.72
N PHE A 320 -8.21 -27.53 13.22
CA PHE A 320 -8.74 -26.63 12.19
C PHE A 320 -9.09 -27.40 10.91
N GLN A 321 -8.16 -28.22 10.39
CA GLN A 321 -8.39 -29.00 9.17
C GLN A 321 -9.48 -30.05 9.35
N LYS A 322 -9.59 -30.69 10.51
CA LYS A 322 -10.64 -31.68 10.80
C LYS A 322 -12.02 -31.03 10.79
N GLN A 323 -12.16 -29.88 11.45
CA GLN A 323 -13.40 -29.11 11.42
C GLN A 323 -13.77 -28.71 9.98
N LEU A 324 -12.81 -28.16 9.24
CA LEU A 324 -13.00 -27.73 7.86
C LEU A 324 -13.37 -28.88 6.93
N ALA A 325 -12.65 -30.01 7.01
CA ALA A 325 -12.92 -31.20 6.21
C ALA A 325 -14.31 -31.77 6.49
N SER A 326 -14.73 -31.81 7.76
CA SER A 326 -16.08 -32.25 8.15
C SER A 326 -17.17 -31.34 7.59
N ALA A 327 -16.99 -30.02 7.65
CA ALA A 327 -17.95 -29.08 7.09
C ALA A 327 -18.07 -29.25 5.56
N ILE A 328 -16.93 -29.36 4.87
CA ILE A 328 -16.90 -29.56 3.42
C ILE A 328 -17.61 -30.87 3.02
N SER A 329 -17.35 -31.97 3.73
CA SER A 329 -18.01 -33.26 3.44
C SER A 329 -19.52 -33.23 3.66
N ASN A 330 -19.97 -32.36 4.58
CA ASN A 330 -21.39 -32.17 4.89
C ASN A 330 -22.05 -31.09 4.02
N HIS A 331 -21.31 -30.45 3.11
CA HIS A 331 -21.75 -29.28 2.34
C HIS A 331 -22.18 -28.08 3.22
N GLU A 332 -21.51 -27.91 4.36
CA GLU A 332 -21.75 -26.83 5.32
C GLU A 332 -20.74 -25.69 5.16
N ILE A 333 -21.23 -24.44 5.28
CA ILE A 333 -20.38 -23.24 5.33
C ILE A 333 -20.27 -22.79 6.79
N ILE A 334 -19.05 -22.70 7.29
CA ILE A 334 -18.76 -22.31 8.67
C ILE A 334 -18.88 -20.79 8.82
N ARG A 335 -19.80 -20.33 9.67
CA ARG A 335 -20.06 -18.91 9.97
C ARG A 335 -19.88 -18.63 11.46
N GLU A 336 -18.64 -18.46 11.90
CA GLU A 336 -18.28 -18.25 13.31
C GLU A 336 -17.93 -16.78 13.65
N TYR A 337 -18.52 -15.84 12.93
CA TYR A 337 -18.31 -14.40 13.12
C TYR A 337 -19.62 -13.73 13.56
N ASP A 338 -19.49 -12.73 14.44
CA ASP A 338 -20.63 -12.04 15.05
C ASP A 338 -20.85 -10.64 14.46
N ASP A 339 -19.84 -10.10 13.76
CA ASP A 339 -19.85 -8.76 13.16
C ASP A 339 -19.95 -8.87 11.63
N GLU A 340 -21.16 -8.63 11.11
CA GLU A 340 -21.46 -8.69 9.67
C GLU A 340 -20.74 -7.60 8.87
N ASP A 341 -20.52 -6.41 9.43
CA ASP A 341 -19.78 -5.33 8.76
C ASP A 341 -18.32 -5.75 8.56
N LEU A 342 -17.68 -6.21 9.64
CA LEU A 342 -16.31 -6.67 9.58
C LEU A 342 -16.16 -7.87 8.64
N PHE A 343 -17.10 -8.82 8.69
CA PHE A 343 -17.13 -9.93 7.75
C PHE A 343 -17.22 -9.43 6.30
N GLY A 344 -18.16 -8.52 6.01
CA GLY A 344 -18.33 -7.90 4.69
C GLY A 344 -17.03 -7.28 4.19
N PHE A 345 -16.38 -6.44 5.00
CA PHE A 345 -15.10 -5.83 4.65
C PHE A 345 -13.99 -6.88 4.44
N ALA A 346 -13.93 -7.94 5.26
CA ALA A 346 -12.90 -8.98 5.14
C ALA A 346 -13.11 -9.95 3.96
N PHE A 347 -14.37 -10.10 3.52
CA PHE A 347 -14.80 -10.91 2.38
C PHE A 347 -14.51 -10.20 1.05
N ASN A 348 -14.81 -8.91 1.00
CA ASN A 348 -14.75 -8.05 -0.18
C ASN A 348 -13.31 -7.80 -0.65
N LYS A 349 -12.77 -8.73 -1.44
CA LYS A 349 -11.43 -8.66 -2.01
C LYS A 349 -11.44 -8.34 -3.50
N SER A 350 -10.44 -7.59 -3.94
CA SER A 350 -10.26 -7.21 -5.35
C SER A 350 -9.60 -8.28 -6.22
N ASN A 351 -9.17 -9.39 -5.63
CA ASN A 351 -8.56 -10.52 -6.33
C ASN A 351 -9.49 -11.74 -6.41
N LEU A 352 -10.80 -11.51 -6.30
CA LEU A 352 -11.85 -12.50 -6.51
C LEU A 352 -12.45 -12.33 -7.91
N ASP A 353 -12.91 -13.42 -8.49
CA ASP A 353 -13.86 -13.34 -9.61
C ASP A 353 -15.18 -12.76 -9.12
N LEU A 354 -15.31 -11.45 -9.28
CA LEU A 354 -16.47 -10.68 -8.86
C LEU A 354 -17.75 -11.03 -9.64
N SER A 355 -17.66 -11.76 -10.76
CA SER A 355 -18.85 -12.12 -11.57
C SER A 355 -19.74 -13.14 -10.86
N ARG A 356 -19.19 -13.84 -9.87
CA ARG A 356 -19.88 -14.83 -9.04
C ARG A 356 -20.71 -14.24 -7.92
N PHE A 357 -20.61 -12.92 -7.71
CA PHE A 357 -21.22 -12.22 -6.58
C PHE A 357 -22.07 -11.05 -7.07
N ALA A 358 -23.16 -10.79 -6.36
CA ALA A 358 -24.12 -9.74 -6.70
C ALA A 358 -23.63 -8.35 -6.25
N PHE A 359 -22.56 -7.84 -6.89
CA PHE A 359 -22.11 -6.47 -6.69
C PHE A 359 -22.70 -5.54 -7.74
N LYS A 360 -23.05 -4.32 -7.31
CA LYS A 360 -23.36 -3.23 -8.23
C LYS A 360 -22.06 -2.78 -8.91
N ARG A 361 -22.12 -2.53 -10.22
CA ARG A 361 -20.99 -2.05 -11.02
C ARG A 361 -21.44 -0.90 -11.88
N TYR A 362 -20.55 0.04 -12.10
CA TYR A 362 -20.84 1.20 -12.93
C TYR A 362 -19.69 1.40 -13.93
N ASP A 363 -20.03 1.85 -15.14
CA ASP A 363 -19.04 2.07 -16.20
C ASP A 363 -18.14 3.25 -15.89
N TRP A 364 -17.04 3.35 -16.63
CA TRP A 364 -16.14 4.49 -16.55
C TRP A 364 -16.88 5.80 -16.89
N ARG A 365 -16.62 6.83 -16.08
CA ARG A 365 -16.72 8.23 -16.50
C ARG A 365 -15.43 8.62 -17.21
N THR A 366 -15.08 9.91 -17.24
CA THR A 366 -13.85 10.36 -17.87
C THR A 366 -12.64 9.87 -17.08
N HIS A 367 -12.63 10.10 -15.77
CA HIS A 367 -11.45 9.86 -14.92
C HIS A 367 -11.66 8.81 -13.83
N THR A 368 -12.90 8.40 -13.57
CA THR A 368 -13.22 7.49 -12.45
C THR A 368 -14.21 6.39 -12.80
N GLN A 369 -14.24 5.34 -12.00
CA GLN A 369 -15.19 4.23 -12.11
C GLN A 369 -15.54 3.67 -10.72
N ILE A 370 -16.79 3.29 -10.49
CA ILE A 370 -17.13 2.39 -9.37
C ILE A 370 -17.02 0.94 -9.87
N GLU A 371 -15.88 0.31 -9.61
CA GLU A 371 -15.58 -1.07 -10.03
C GLU A 371 -16.56 -2.07 -9.41
N ARG A 372 -16.88 -1.86 -8.13
CA ARG A 372 -17.88 -2.63 -7.39
C ARG A 372 -18.42 -1.85 -6.21
N SER A 373 -19.67 -2.13 -5.85
CA SER A 373 -20.30 -1.63 -4.63
C SER A 373 -21.21 -2.69 -4.00
N SER A 374 -21.02 -2.92 -2.71
CA SER A 374 -22.00 -3.56 -1.82
C SER A 374 -22.69 -2.52 -0.92
N CYS A 375 -22.41 -1.23 -1.12
CA CYS A 375 -22.98 -0.18 -0.29
C CYS A 375 -24.49 -0.10 -0.49
N THR A 376 -25.26 -0.07 0.58
CA THR A 376 -26.74 -0.07 0.52
C THR A 376 -27.33 1.27 0.13
N GLU A 377 -26.58 2.37 0.24
CA GLU A 377 -27.02 3.73 -0.12
C GLU A 377 -26.42 4.19 -1.45
N ASP A 378 -27.16 4.03 -2.56
CA ASP A 378 -26.68 4.42 -3.88
C ASP A 378 -26.44 5.92 -4.02
N ASP A 379 -27.27 6.76 -3.41
CA ASP A 379 -27.08 8.22 -3.45
C ASP A 379 -25.74 8.65 -2.83
N LEU A 380 -25.31 7.98 -1.76
CA LEU A 380 -24.00 8.22 -1.14
C LEU A 380 -22.87 7.86 -2.12
N VAL A 381 -22.98 6.69 -2.77
CA VAL A 381 -21.98 6.24 -3.75
C VAL A 381 -21.89 7.23 -4.91
N MET A 382 -23.04 7.71 -5.42
CA MET A 382 -23.08 8.68 -6.51
C MET A 382 -22.47 10.03 -6.11
N GLU A 383 -22.78 10.57 -4.93
CA GLU A 383 -22.18 11.82 -4.46
C GLU A 383 -20.67 11.73 -4.27
N VAL A 384 -20.18 10.61 -3.71
CA VAL A 384 -18.73 10.35 -3.59
C VAL A 384 -18.09 10.25 -4.97
N TRP A 385 -18.75 9.60 -5.92
CA TRP A 385 -18.26 9.45 -7.28
C TRP A 385 -18.21 10.79 -8.02
N ASP A 386 -19.21 11.65 -7.85
CA ASP A 386 -19.25 13.01 -8.41
C ASP A 386 -18.12 13.89 -7.86
N ALA A 387 -17.88 13.82 -6.55
CA ALA A 387 -16.78 14.54 -5.91
C ALA A 387 -15.41 14.06 -6.44
N ALA A 388 -15.22 12.75 -6.53
CA ALA A 388 -13.98 12.16 -7.04
C ALA A 388 -13.74 12.48 -8.53
N GLU A 389 -14.76 12.39 -9.38
CA GLU A 389 -14.64 12.69 -10.81
C GLU A 389 -14.26 14.16 -11.03
N SER A 390 -14.91 15.08 -10.32
CA SER A 390 -14.63 16.52 -10.42
C SER A 390 -13.21 16.86 -9.94
N ALA A 391 -12.77 16.26 -8.83
CA ALA A 391 -11.42 16.46 -8.32
C ALA A 391 -10.35 15.86 -9.24
N CYS A 392 -10.59 14.67 -9.79
CA CYS A 392 -9.67 14.06 -10.75
C CYS A 392 -9.56 14.86 -12.05
N ASP A 393 -10.66 15.47 -12.53
CA ASP A 393 -10.63 16.32 -13.72
C ASP A 393 -9.72 17.54 -13.53
N ALA A 394 -9.92 18.30 -12.45
CA ALA A 394 -9.10 19.46 -12.12
C ALA A 394 -7.61 19.10 -11.98
N ILE A 395 -7.30 17.99 -11.29
CA ILE A 395 -5.93 17.49 -11.14
C ILE A 395 -5.33 17.07 -12.48
N ASN A 396 -6.08 16.35 -13.32
CA ASN A 396 -5.56 15.87 -14.60
C ASN A 396 -5.32 17.01 -15.59
N ARG A 397 -6.15 18.05 -15.62
CA ARG A 397 -5.88 19.26 -16.43
C ARG A 397 -4.63 19.98 -15.95
N SER A 398 -4.50 20.15 -14.63
CA SER A 398 -3.30 20.73 -14.00
C SER A 398 -2.04 19.94 -14.36
N LEU A 399 -2.07 18.61 -14.26
CA LEU A 399 -0.95 17.75 -14.68
C LEU A 399 -0.67 17.80 -16.19
N GLY A 400 -1.68 18.05 -17.02
CA GLY A 400 -1.51 18.31 -18.45
C GLY A 400 -0.57 19.51 -18.70
N HIS A 401 -0.77 20.61 -17.97
CA HIS A 401 0.13 21.78 -18.05
C HIS A 401 1.58 21.48 -17.64
N TRP A 402 1.79 20.45 -16.80
CA TRP A 402 3.12 20.00 -16.44
C TRP A 402 3.74 19.11 -17.52
N PHE A 403 3.01 18.06 -17.93
CA PHE A 403 3.57 16.98 -18.73
C PHE A 403 3.49 17.21 -20.24
N ASP A 404 2.62 18.09 -20.74
CA ASP A 404 2.48 18.40 -22.16
C ASP A 404 3.60 19.35 -22.64
N ILE A 405 4.82 18.84 -22.66
CA ILE A 405 6.02 19.58 -23.12
C ILE A 405 6.94 18.65 -23.91
N ALA A 406 6.39 18.01 -24.94
CA ALA A 406 7.18 17.36 -25.97
C ALA A 406 7.11 18.08 -27.33
N GLU A 407 6.12 18.96 -27.55
CA GLU A 407 5.87 19.58 -28.87
C GLU A 407 5.76 21.11 -28.86
N ALA A 408 5.83 21.77 -27.70
CA ALA A 408 5.68 23.23 -27.61
C ALA A 408 7.03 23.95 -27.82
N THR A 409 7.13 24.77 -28.87
CA THR A 409 8.32 25.60 -29.18
C THR A 409 8.56 26.75 -28.19
N ASN A 410 7.56 27.08 -27.36
CA ASN A 410 7.62 28.08 -26.30
C ASN A 410 7.22 27.42 -24.98
N ILE A 411 8.17 26.71 -24.38
CA ILE A 411 8.00 26.11 -23.07
C ILE A 411 7.85 27.25 -22.04
N PRO A 412 6.70 27.38 -21.34
CA PRO A 412 6.57 28.39 -20.29
C PRO A 412 7.64 28.16 -19.21
N ASP A 413 8.13 29.24 -18.61
CA ASP A 413 9.00 29.10 -17.44
C ASP A 413 8.23 28.41 -16.28
N ASN A 414 8.98 27.82 -15.35
CA ASN A 414 8.40 27.10 -14.21
C ASN A 414 7.36 27.94 -13.43
N PRO A 415 7.56 29.26 -13.22
CA PRO A 415 6.53 30.13 -12.67
C PRO A 415 5.22 30.19 -13.44
N GLN A 416 5.27 30.42 -14.75
CA GLN A 416 4.07 30.50 -15.56
C GLN A 416 3.30 29.17 -15.56
N ARG A 417 4.00 28.03 -15.52
CA ARG A 417 3.34 26.72 -15.40
C ARG A 417 2.61 26.55 -14.08
N ILE A 418 3.24 26.90 -12.95
CA ILE A 418 2.59 26.82 -11.64
C ILE A 418 1.34 27.71 -11.59
N GLU A 419 1.38 28.90 -12.21
CA GLU A 419 0.20 29.77 -12.31
C GLU A 419 -0.94 29.12 -13.12
N MET A 420 -0.64 28.51 -14.27
CA MET A 420 -1.64 27.79 -15.07
C MET A 420 -2.23 26.61 -14.29
N MET A 421 -1.38 25.82 -13.64
CA MET A 421 -1.80 24.72 -12.77
C MET A 421 -2.68 25.20 -11.62
N ALA A 422 -2.38 26.35 -11.02
CA ALA A 422 -3.14 26.93 -9.92
C ALA A 422 -4.57 27.31 -10.35
N ILE A 423 -4.76 27.77 -11.59
CA ILE A 423 -6.08 28.11 -12.13
C ILE A 423 -6.98 26.88 -12.15
N ASP A 424 -6.48 25.75 -12.64
CA ASP A 424 -7.24 24.49 -12.66
C ASP A 424 -7.52 23.94 -11.28
N LEU A 425 -6.58 24.09 -10.34
CA LEU A 425 -6.71 23.57 -8.98
C LEU A 425 -7.51 24.47 -8.04
N ALA A 426 -7.69 25.75 -8.38
CA ALA A 426 -8.36 26.71 -7.51
C ALA A 426 -9.72 26.24 -6.95
N PRO A 427 -10.60 25.55 -7.71
CA PRO A 427 -11.86 25.04 -7.19
C PRO A 427 -11.73 23.95 -6.11
N LEU A 428 -10.56 23.31 -5.99
CA LEU A 428 -10.33 22.26 -5.01
C LEU A 428 -9.95 22.82 -3.64
N PHE A 429 -9.27 23.98 -3.60
CA PHE A 429 -8.81 24.56 -2.35
C PHE A 429 -9.91 25.34 -1.63
N CYS A 430 -9.90 25.30 -0.29
CA CYS A 430 -10.90 25.96 0.54
C CYS A 430 -10.87 27.49 0.44
N ASP A 431 -9.69 28.07 0.21
CA ASP A 431 -9.50 29.51 0.03
C ASP A 431 -8.22 29.83 -0.78
N SER A 432 -8.07 31.13 -1.10
CA SER A 432 -6.92 31.64 -1.85
C SER A 432 -5.59 31.54 -1.09
N SER A 433 -5.62 31.48 0.24
CA SER A 433 -4.42 31.35 1.08
C SER A 433 -3.84 29.95 0.95
N ALA A 434 -4.68 28.92 1.01
CA ALA A 434 -4.29 27.52 0.84
C ALA A 434 -3.72 27.27 -0.57
N LEU A 435 -4.36 27.81 -1.62
CA LEU A 435 -3.82 27.75 -2.98
C LEU A 435 -2.48 28.47 -3.11
N SER A 436 -2.32 29.64 -2.47
CA SER A 436 -1.06 30.39 -2.49
C SER A 436 0.06 29.65 -1.75
N ALA A 437 -0.26 29.00 -0.63
CA ALA A 437 0.69 28.16 0.09
C ALA A 437 1.16 26.99 -0.79
N TRP A 438 0.23 26.30 -1.46
CA TRP A 438 0.56 25.24 -2.41
C TRP A 438 1.49 25.73 -3.52
N LYS A 439 1.19 26.89 -4.14
CA LYS A 439 2.05 27.49 -5.17
C LYS A 439 3.47 27.68 -4.66
N ASN A 440 3.64 28.29 -3.47
CA ASN A 440 4.95 28.54 -2.88
C ASN A 440 5.72 27.24 -2.64
N THR A 441 5.06 26.19 -2.14
CA THR A 441 5.69 24.88 -1.96
C THR A 441 6.12 24.27 -3.29
N MET A 442 5.28 24.36 -4.32
CA MET A 442 5.62 23.89 -5.67
C MET A 442 6.81 24.64 -6.27
N PHE A 443 6.86 25.97 -6.09
CA PHE A 443 7.98 26.79 -6.55
C PHE A 443 9.32 26.34 -5.95
N GLN A 444 9.33 26.11 -4.64
CA GLN A 444 10.52 25.62 -3.94
C GLN A 444 10.91 24.23 -4.44
N ALA A 445 9.92 23.36 -4.64
CA ALA A 445 10.18 21.99 -5.04
C ALA A 445 10.74 21.88 -6.46
N ILE A 446 10.22 22.66 -7.41
CA ILE A 446 10.77 22.72 -8.77
C ILE A 446 12.17 23.35 -8.77
N SER A 447 12.39 24.41 -7.98
CA SER A 447 13.73 25.01 -7.87
C SER A 447 14.76 24.01 -7.33
N TYR A 448 14.34 23.12 -6.42
CA TYR A 448 15.19 22.05 -5.90
C TYR A 448 15.54 21.03 -7.00
N ASP A 449 14.54 20.55 -7.75
CA ASP A 449 14.78 19.65 -8.89
C ASP A 449 15.70 20.29 -9.94
N ASP A 450 15.53 21.59 -10.25
CA ASP A 450 16.39 22.34 -11.19
C ASP A 450 17.85 22.45 -10.71
N MET A 451 18.07 22.57 -9.40
CA MET A 451 19.43 22.59 -8.82
C MET A 451 20.09 21.22 -8.92
N GLU A 452 19.34 20.15 -8.65
CA GLU A 452 19.83 18.76 -8.73
C GLU A 452 20.28 18.41 -10.16
N GLN A 453 19.61 18.95 -11.20
CA GLN A 453 20.00 18.75 -12.60
C GLN A 453 21.29 19.47 -13.00
N ARG A 454 21.64 20.59 -12.36
CA ARG A 454 22.81 21.40 -12.76
C ARG A 454 24.13 20.86 -12.19
N ASP A 455 24.06 20.11 -11.10
CA ASP A 455 25.22 19.47 -10.45
C ASP A 455 25.54 18.08 -11.05
N GLU A 456 25.55 17.95 -12.38
CA GLU A 456 26.08 16.75 -13.05
C GLU A 456 27.60 16.64 -12.85
N GLY A 457 28.06 16.00 -11.76
CA GLY A 457 29.39 15.40 -11.73
C GLY A 457 30.14 15.35 -10.40
N VAL A 458 29.71 16.07 -9.38
CA VAL A 458 30.19 15.91 -8.00
C VAL A 458 29.01 16.30 -7.14
N SER A 459 28.51 15.42 -6.28
CA SER A 459 27.75 15.93 -5.13
C SER A 459 28.72 16.70 -4.25
N PRO A 460 28.64 18.03 -4.11
CA PRO A 460 28.64 18.51 -2.75
C PRO A 460 27.33 17.98 -2.17
N ALA A 461 27.40 17.07 -1.18
CA ALA A 461 26.32 17.06 -0.21
C ALA A 461 26.08 18.54 0.17
N PRO A 462 24.85 19.05 0.14
CA PRO A 462 24.62 20.44 0.43
C PRO A 462 25.10 20.72 1.85
N ASP A 463 26.25 21.37 1.99
CA ASP A 463 26.68 22.03 3.23
C ASP A 463 25.95 23.38 3.35
N LEU A 464 24.63 23.30 3.21
CA LEU A 464 23.65 24.30 3.60
C LEU A 464 22.57 23.58 4.41
N LEU A 465 23.00 22.89 5.46
CA LEU A 465 22.74 23.27 6.85
C LEU A 465 23.33 22.16 7.72
N SER A 466 24.45 22.46 8.36
CA SER A 466 24.94 21.78 9.57
C SER A 466 24.01 22.00 10.77
N HIS A 467 22.70 22.00 10.56
CA HIS A 467 21.80 21.47 11.56
C HIS A 467 21.74 19.98 11.27
N LYS A 468 22.53 19.18 12.00
CA LYS A 468 22.11 17.81 12.32
C LYS A 468 20.60 17.88 12.51
N ALA A 469 19.83 17.21 11.67
CA ALA A 469 18.42 16.97 11.98
C ALA A 469 18.45 16.45 13.42
N ILE A 470 17.99 17.27 14.36
CA ILE A 470 18.03 16.91 15.77
C ILE A 470 16.96 15.86 15.86
N GLU A 471 17.33 14.59 15.72
CA GLU A 471 16.37 13.49 15.86
C GLU A 471 15.66 13.65 17.20
N PRO A 472 14.34 13.41 17.26
CA PRO A 472 13.60 13.47 18.51
C PRO A 472 14.21 12.45 19.48
N VAL A 473 14.78 12.95 20.57
CA VAL A 473 15.38 12.10 21.60
C VAL A 473 14.36 11.91 22.71
N LEU A 474 13.89 10.68 22.89
CA LEU A 474 13.15 10.30 24.10
C LEU A 474 14.10 10.43 25.31
N LEU A 475 13.79 11.33 26.23
CA LEU A 475 14.57 11.55 27.43
C LEU A 475 14.08 10.68 28.60
N GLU A 476 12.77 10.64 28.80
CA GLU A 476 12.15 9.92 29.91
C GLU A 476 10.67 9.60 29.61
N SER A 477 10.08 8.68 30.35
CA SER A 477 8.65 8.41 30.35
C SER A 477 8.14 8.49 31.79
N ILE A 478 7.20 9.40 32.05
CA ILE A 478 6.60 9.63 33.38
C ILE A 478 5.10 9.41 33.24
N ASP A 479 4.56 8.47 34.02
CA ASP A 479 3.18 8.02 33.95
C ASP A 479 2.75 7.67 32.52
N ALA A 480 1.71 8.33 31.98
CA ALA A 480 1.18 8.12 30.64
C ALA A 480 1.81 9.05 29.57
N MET A 481 2.93 9.70 29.88
CA MET A 481 3.56 10.72 29.03
C MET A 481 5.00 10.36 28.67
N ASN A 482 5.39 10.59 27.41
CA ASN A 482 6.77 10.52 26.93
C ASN A 482 7.35 11.93 26.84
N ILE A 483 8.52 12.14 27.43
CA ILE A 483 9.24 13.42 27.35
C ILE A 483 10.32 13.34 26.27
N ILE A 484 10.19 14.19 25.25
CA ILE A 484 11.02 14.16 24.04
C ILE A 484 11.67 15.53 23.86
N ASN A 485 12.98 15.55 23.56
CA ASN A 485 13.67 16.76 23.11
C ASN A 485 13.80 16.75 21.59
N TYR A 486 13.28 17.79 20.96
CA TYR A 486 13.33 17.95 19.51
C TYR A 486 13.44 19.43 19.15
N SER A 487 14.39 19.77 18.26
CA SER A 487 14.58 21.14 17.76
C SER A 487 14.69 22.22 18.86
N GLY A 488 15.35 21.90 19.98
CA GLY A 488 15.58 22.83 21.09
C GLY A 488 14.38 23.09 22.00
N LYS A 489 13.34 22.24 21.91
CA LYS A 489 12.14 22.26 22.77
C LYS A 489 11.94 20.91 23.44
N TYR A 490 11.23 20.94 24.57
CA TYR A 490 10.83 19.75 25.31
C TYR A 490 9.33 19.53 25.13
N TYR A 491 8.95 18.31 24.76
CA TYR A 491 7.58 17.90 24.52
C TYR A 491 7.21 16.84 25.54
N ALA A 492 6.08 16.99 26.23
CA ALA A 492 5.44 15.86 26.91
C ALA A 492 4.28 15.39 26.05
N VAL A 493 4.40 14.17 25.53
CA VAL A 493 3.48 13.58 24.56
C VAL A 493 2.69 12.44 25.23
N PRO A 494 1.34 12.46 25.23
CA PRO A 494 0.55 11.34 25.72
C PRO A 494 0.83 10.07 24.91
N GLN A 495 1.14 8.97 25.59
CA GLN A 495 1.41 7.68 24.94
C GLN A 495 0.20 7.14 24.17
N CYS A 496 -1.03 7.54 24.56
CA CYS A 496 -2.26 7.18 23.88
C CYS A 496 -2.39 7.78 22.46
N LEU A 497 -1.57 8.76 22.09
CA LEU A 497 -1.52 9.31 20.72
C LEU A 497 -0.88 8.33 19.71
N GLY A 498 -0.22 7.27 20.19
CA GLY A 498 0.44 6.28 19.34
C GLY A 498 1.74 6.80 18.73
N PRO A 499 2.20 6.22 17.60
CA PRO A 499 3.45 6.62 16.97
C PRO A 499 3.32 8.02 16.35
N ILE A 500 4.22 8.92 16.73
CA ILE A 500 4.27 10.30 16.26
C ILE A 500 5.57 10.53 15.50
N ASP A 501 5.47 11.11 14.30
CA ASP A 501 6.60 11.51 13.49
C ASP A 501 6.83 13.02 13.64
N PHE A 502 7.81 13.39 14.46
CA PHE A 502 8.17 14.79 14.76
C PHE A 502 8.64 15.58 13.54
N HIS A 503 9.05 14.91 12.46
CA HIS A 503 9.50 15.56 11.24
C HIS A 503 8.36 15.84 10.26
N LYS A 504 7.18 15.22 10.44
CA LYS A 504 6.04 15.32 9.51
C LYS A 504 4.77 15.88 10.13
N GLN A 505 4.62 15.75 11.44
CA GLN A 505 3.38 16.10 12.15
C GLN A 505 3.59 17.36 12.99
N ASN A 506 2.58 18.23 13.05
CA ASN A 506 2.57 19.36 13.97
C ASN A 506 2.23 18.89 15.39
N VAL A 507 3.23 18.33 16.07
CA VAL A 507 3.09 17.74 17.41
C VAL A 507 2.60 18.78 18.44
N GLU A 508 2.99 20.05 18.28
CA GLU A 508 2.57 21.14 19.18
C GLU A 508 1.06 21.39 19.17
N ALA A 509 0.38 21.08 18.06
CA ALA A 509 -1.06 21.27 17.92
C ALA A 509 -1.89 20.06 18.39
N MET A 510 -1.25 18.96 18.80
CA MET A 510 -1.96 17.75 19.21
C MET A 510 -2.52 17.88 20.62
N SER A 511 -3.76 17.41 20.80
CA SER A 511 -4.46 17.49 22.08
C SER A 511 -3.71 16.75 23.18
N GLY A 512 -3.45 17.43 24.30
CA GLY A 512 -2.76 16.88 25.46
C GLY A 512 -1.23 16.93 25.38
N VAL A 513 -0.64 17.42 24.28
CA VAL A 513 0.80 17.65 24.21
C VAL A 513 1.16 18.94 24.95
N LEU A 514 2.17 18.86 25.82
CA LEU A 514 2.77 20.02 26.49
C LEU A 514 4.10 20.36 25.83
N VAL A 515 4.40 21.64 25.67
CA VAL A 515 5.63 22.11 25.04
C VAL A 515 6.28 23.19 25.90
N ALA A 516 7.57 23.06 26.17
CA ALA A 516 8.34 24.06 26.91
C ALA A 516 9.76 24.24 26.36
N LYS A 517 10.43 25.30 26.79
CA LYS A 517 11.83 25.60 26.41
C LYS A 517 12.87 24.92 27.29
N ASN A 518 12.47 24.40 28.45
CA ASN A 518 13.34 23.67 29.38
C ASN A 518 12.58 22.50 30.02
N MET A 519 13.34 21.55 30.57
CA MET A 519 12.82 20.32 31.16
C MET A 519 12.05 20.55 32.48
N GLU A 520 12.49 21.53 33.28
CA GLU A 520 11.91 21.82 34.60
C GLU A 520 10.44 22.26 34.49
N ASP A 521 10.12 23.05 33.46
CA ASP A 521 8.74 23.52 33.20
C ASP A 521 7.79 22.37 32.84
N ILE A 522 8.26 21.40 32.05
CA ILE A 522 7.48 20.18 31.73
C ILE A 522 7.22 19.40 33.01
N LEU A 523 8.25 19.13 33.81
CA LEU A 523 8.14 18.35 35.04
C LEU A 523 7.27 19.04 36.09
N PHE A 524 7.36 20.37 36.21
CA PHE A 524 6.51 21.15 37.11
C PHE A 524 5.03 21.09 36.70
N THR A 525 4.76 21.20 35.39
CA THR A 525 3.39 21.15 34.85
C THR A 525 2.78 19.75 35.01
N LEU A 526 3.55 18.70 34.78
CA LEU A 526 3.09 17.32 35.00
C LEU A 526 2.78 17.07 36.49
N LYS A 527 3.65 17.50 37.42
CA LYS A 527 3.41 17.36 38.86
C LYS A 527 2.18 18.12 39.35
N LYS A 528 1.84 19.25 38.73
CA LYS A 528 0.66 20.06 39.09
C LYS A 528 -0.65 19.39 38.64
N ASN A 529 -0.61 18.58 37.58
CA ASN A 529 -1.78 17.88 37.04
C ASN A 529 -1.98 16.48 37.63
N SER A 530 -1.01 15.99 38.42
CA SER A 530 -1.09 14.70 39.16
C SER A 530 -1.61 14.84 40.60
N ILE A 531 -2.05 16.05 41.00
CA ILE A 531 -2.79 16.36 42.24
C ILE A 531 -4.20 16.74 41.84
#